data_AF-A0A956KT94-F1
#
_entry.id   AF-A0A956KT94-F1
#
_cell.length_a   1.000
_cell.length_b   1.000
_cell.length_c   1.000
_cell.angle_alpha   90.00
_cell.angle_beta   90.00
_cell.angle_gamma   90.00
#
_symmetry.space_group_name_H-M   'P 1'
#
loop_
_entity.id
_entity.type
_entity.pdbx_description
1 polymer ?
#
loop_
_entity_poly.entity_id
_entity_poly.type
_entity_poly.pdbx_seq_one_letter_code
_entity_poly.pdbx_strand_id
1 'polypeptide(L)'
;MAAPTLLPLTGVLLRAPEQLLADPHGDRQHSDDGDRLAVLAPQLLALIVIGGATLGFVLGSYRGHLQYVYAAIKTPLLLLLPVLVGLPAIRAFHDACELSLSWSRLALAALLAVARTAVLAAAVAPILWLYLSMHPGYHDAVLAMAACLALVGVPGLWTLTRSLPSGGRNRPLATVASVAVLGVLLAQSGWLLRPFVVRPRAEISFLRPIEANVFSSLASTGASAKGHYGGWDARGGGLFGRGQSTEVEVHDFEVPALEVPDFEAPALDTTALELPLPQAPQPPAVTRQLEHTDAEPRR
;
A
#
# COMPACT_ATOMS: atom_id res chain seq x y z
N MET A 1 -37.84 -8.26 -11.95
CA MET A 1 -37.62 -7.63 -10.62
C MET A 1 -37.23 -6.19 -10.85
N ALA A 2 -37.91 -5.22 -10.22
CA ALA A 2 -37.46 -3.83 -10.26
C ALA A 2 -36.10 -3.75 -9.55
N ALA A 3 -35.08 -3.18 -10.21
CA ALA A 3 -33.76 -3.04 -9.61
C ALA A 3 -33.89 -2.20 -8.33
N PRO A 4 -33.36 -2.67 -7.18
CA PRO A 4 -33.49 -1.95 -5.92
C PRO A 4 -32.85 -0.57 -6.06
N THR A 5 -33.48 0.48 -5.56
CA THR A 5 -32.82 1.80 -5.52
C THR A 5 -31.56 1.73 -4.65
N LEU A 6 -30.57 2.62 -4.88
CA LEU A 6 -29.27 2.56 -4.18
C LEU A 6 -29.40 2.63 -2.65
N LEU A 7 -30.39 3.36 -2.14
CA LEU A 7 -30.69 3.53 -0.72
C LEU A 7 -31.07 2.21 0.00
N PRO A 8 -32.13 1.49 -0.42
CA PRO A 8 -32.47 0.20 0.18
C PRO A 8 -31.34 -0.83 0.01
N LEU A 9 -30.64 -0.83 -1.13
CA LEU A 9 -29.49 -1.71 -1.33
C LEU A 9 -28.40 -1.43 -0.29
N THR A 10 -28.10 -0.17 0.00
CA THR A 10 -27.13 0.23 1.04
C THR A 10 -27.56 -0.28 2.42
N GLY A 11 -28.85 -0.17 2.74
CA GLY A 11 -29.40 -0.68 4.00
C GLY A 11 -29.24 -2.19 4.16
N VAL A 12 -29.53 -2.95 3.11
CA VAL A 12 -29.34 -4.42 3.10
C VAL A 12 -27.86 -4.77 3.20
N LEU A 13 -27.00 -4.09 2.43
CA LEU A 13 -25.56 -4.32 2.41
C LEU A 13 -24.88 -4.14 3.77
N LEU A 14 -25.36 -3.17 4.57
CA LEU A 14 -24.82 -2.92 5.91
C LEU A 14 -25.31 -3.92 6.96
N ARG A 15 -26.58 -4.38 6.86
CA ARG A 15 -27.22 -5.22 7.86
C ARG A 15 -27.04 -6.72 7.61
N ALA A 16 -27.25 -7.16 6.38
CA ALA A 16 -27.29 -8.58 6.02
C ALA A 16 -26.88 -8.77 4.54
N PRO A 17 -25.62 -8.49 4.17
CA PRO A 17 -25.16 -8.59 2.79
C PRO A 17 -25.30 -10.00 2.21
N GLU A 18 -25.21 -11.04 3.04
CA GLU A 18 -25.40 -12.44 2.66
C GLU A 18 -26.81 -12.74 2.14
N GLN A 19 -27.83 -11.95 2.50
CA GLN A 19 -29.19 -12.12 1.97
C GLN A 19 -29.26 -11.82 0.47
N LEU A 20 -28.35 -10.98 -0.05
CA LEU A 20 -28.27 -10.70 -1.49
C LEU A 20 -27.74 -11.89 -2.29
N LEU A 21 -27.04 -12.82 -1.63
CA LEU A 21 -26.56 -14.08 -2.18
C LEU A 21 -27.46 -15.28 -1.83
N ALA A 22 -28.34 -15.15 -0.84
CA ALA A 22 -29.24 -16.21 -0.44
C ALA A 22 -30.30 -16.44 -1.52
N ASP A 23 -30.47 -17.69 -1.91
CA ASP A 23 -31.52 -18.13 -2.80
C ASP A 23 -32.76 -18.52 -1.97
N PRO A 24 -33.94 -17.90 -2.18
CA PRO A 24 -35.19 -18.33 -1.53
C PRO A 24 -35.65 -19.74 -1.97
N HIS A 25 -35.19 -20.24 -3.12
CA HIS A 25 -35.64 -21.50 -3.71
C HIS A 25 -34.43 -22.35 -4.16
N GLY A 26 -33.83 -23.08 -3.22
CA GLY A 26 -32.54 -23.76 -3.36
C GLY A 26 -32.47 -24.96 -4.33
N ASP A 27 -32.83 -24.79 -5.60
CA ASP A 27 -32.77 -25.87 -6.60
C ASP A 27 -32.11 -25.50 -7.96
N ARG A 28 -31.62 -24.26 -8.17
CA ARG A 28 -30.88 -23.85 -9.39
C ARG A 28 -29.76 -22.82 -9.17
N GLN A 29 -28.78 -23.17 -8.34
CA GLN A 29 -27.72 -22.27 -7.86
C GLN A 29 -26.85 -21.60 -8.96
N HIS A 30 -26.48 -22.32 -10.04
CA HIS A 30 -25.43 -21.83 -10.96
C HIS A 30 -25.95 -20.82 -12.00
N SER A 31 -27.19 -20.98 -12.46
CA SER A 31 -27.77 -20.09 -13.46
C SER A 31 -28.28 -18.78 -12.84
N ASP A 32 -28.79 -18.84 -11.60
CA ASP A 32 -29.31 -17.67 -10.89
C ASP A 32 -28.21 -16.67 -10.48
N ASP A 33 -27.03 -17.16 -10.07
CA ASP A 33 -25.91 -16.29 -9.65
C ASP A 33 -25.41 -15.37 -10.78
N GLY A 34 -25.46 -15.83 -12.04
CA GLY A 34 -25.06 -15.04 -13.21
C GLY A 34 -26.02 -13.88 -13.49
N ASP A 35 -27.32 -14.17 -13.47
CA ASP A 35 -28.36 -13.16 -13.70
C ASP A 35 -28.37 -12.12 -12.57
N ARG A 36 -28.19 -12.56 -11.32
CA ARG A 36 -28.09 -11.67 -10.16
C ARG A 36 -26.85 -10.77 -10.23
N LEU A 37 -25.71 -11.32 -10.64
CA LEU A 37 -24.51 -10.53 -10.86
C LEU A 37 -24.77 -9.44 -11.91
N ALA A 38 -25.40 -9.77 -13.04
CA ALA A 38 -25.69 -8.78 -14.10
C ALA A 38 -26.61 -7.64 -13.61
N VAL A 39 -27.58 -7.96 -12.74
CA VAL A 39 -28.52 -6.96 -12.18
C VAL A 39 -27.87 -6.11 -11.08
N LEU A 40 -27.11 -6.72 -10.17
CA LEU A 40 -26.58 -6.05 -8.98
C LEU A 40 -25.23 -5.37 -9.21
N ALA A 41 -24.39 -5.88 -10.11
CA ALA A 41 -23.05 -5.35 -10.38
C ALA A 41 -23.02 -3.83 -10.64
N PRO A 42 -23.85 -3.23 -11.51
CA PRO A 42 -23.78 -1.79 -11.76
C PRO A 42 -24.08 -0.96 -10.50
N GLN A 43 -24.99 -1.43 -9.65
CA GLN A 43 -25.36 -0.74 -8.42
C GLN A 43 -24.27 -0.85 -7.36
N LEU A 44 -23.68 -2.04 -7.21
CA LEU A 44 -22.54 -2.27 -6.33
C LEU A 44 -21.32 -1.44 -6.78
N LEU A 45 -21.03 -1.41 -8.09
CA LEU A 45 -19.97 -0.58 -8.65
C LEU A 45 -20.22 0.91 -8.40
N ALA A 46 -21.46 1.39 -8.54
CA ALA A 46 -21.80 2.77 -8.22
C ALA A 46 -21.53 3.09 -6.74
N LEU A 47 -21.91 2.20 -5.81
CA LEU A 47 -21.60 2.37 -4.38
C LEU A 47 -20.09 2.37 -4.11
N ILE A 48 -19.33 1.53 -4.80
CA ILE A 48 -17.86 1.47 -4.68
C ILE A 48 -17.22 2.78 -5.15
N VAL A 49 -17.63 3.26 -6.33
CA VAL A 49 -17.11 4.51 -6.91
C VAL A 49 -17.46 5.70 -6.02
N ILE A 50 -18.74 5.85 -5.64
CA ILE A 50 -19.19 6.98 -4.82
C ILE A 50 -18.53 6.94 -3.44
N GLY A 51 -18.55 5.79 -2.76
CA GLY A 51 -18.00 5.66 -1.42
C GLY A 51 -16.48 5.79 -1.38
N GLY A 52 -15.79 5.13 -2.32
CA GLY A 52 -14.34 5.24 -2.48
C GLY A 52 -13.92 6.67 -2.84
N ALA A 53 -14.63 7.35 -3.75
CA ALA A 53 -14.33 8.72 -4.15
C ALA A 53 -14.55 9.70 -3.00
N THR A 54 -15.58 9.50 -2.18
CA THR A 54 -15.84 10.32 -0.98
C THR A 54 -14.68 10.23 0.01
N LEU A 55 -14.21 9.00 0.31
CA LEU A 55 -13.03 8.81 1.15
C LEU A 55 -11.79 9.45 0.50
N GLY A 56 -11.55 9.20 -0.79
CA GLY A 56 -10.43 9.77 -1.52
C GLY A 56 -10.41 11.30 -1.52
N PHE A 57 -11.56 11.94 -1.69
CA PHE A 57 -11.70 13.39 -1.62
C PHE A 57 -11.25 13.93 -0.25
N VAL A 58 -11.67 13.28 0.84
CA VAL A 58 -11.24 13.62 2.21
C VAL A 58 -9.74 13.42 2.39
N LEU A 59 -9.16 12.30 1.92
CA LEU A 59 -7.70 12.09 1.95
C LEU A 59 -6.95 13.20 1.20
N GLY A 60 -7.50 13.64 0.07
CA GLY A 60 -6.93 14.72 -0.73
C GLY A 60 -6.96 16.08 -0.04
N SER A 61 -7.84 16.27 0.94
CA SER A 61 -7.94 17.53 1.69
C SER A 61 -6.71 17.84 2.54
N TYR A 62 -5.90 16.84 2.87
CA TYR A 62 -4.67 17.03 3.64
C TYR A 62 -3.69 18.01 2.97
N ARG A 63 -3.62 17.98 1.63
CA ARG A 63 -2.79 18.92 0.85
C ARG A 63 -3.62 19.98 0.13
N GLY A 64 -4.84 19.64 -0.27
CA GLY A 64 -5.68 20.47 -1.12
C GLY A 64 -5.23 20.50 -2.58
N HIS A 65 -5.76 21.45 -3.37
CA HIS A 65 -5.49 21.59 -4.82
C HIS A 65 -5.96 20.38 -5.64
N LEU A 66 -5.25 19.99 -6.71
CA LEU A 66 -5.60 18.83 -7.54
C LEU A 66 -5.57 17.48 -6.78
N GLN A 67 -5.03 17.46 -5.55
CA GLN A 67 -5.01 16.29 -4.68
C GLN A 67 -6.41 15.74 -4.40
N TYR A 68 -7.43 16.60 -4.29
CA TYR A 68 -8.83 16.17 -4.09
C TYR A 68 -9.27 15.21 -5.18
N VAL A 69 -9.05 15.60 -6.44
CA VAL A 69 -9.48 14.85 -7.62
C VAL A 69 -8.66 13.58 -7.78
N TYR A 70 -7.33 13.69 -7.62
CA TYR A 70 -6.45 12.52 -7.77
C TYR A 70 -6.75 11.45 -6.71
N ALA A 71 -6.91 11.82 -5.46
CA ALA A 71 -7.23 10.86 -4.41
C ALA A 71 -8.65 10.31 -4.55
N ALA A 72 -9.64 11.12 -4.96
CA ALA A 72 -11.00 10.65 -5.24
C ALA A 72 -11.05 9.61 -6.37
N ILE A 73 -10.21 9.72 -7.40
CA ILE A 73 -10.14 8.72 -8.48
C ILE A 73 -9.36 7.48 -8.04
N LYS A 74 -8.26 7.64 -7.29
CA LYS A 74 -7.40 6.54 -6.89
C LYS A 74 -8.01 5.63 -5.85
N THR A 75 -8.82 6.15 -4.93
CA THR A 75 -9.35 5.35 -3.82
C THR A 75 -10.33 4.25 -4.27
N PRO A 76 -11.28 4.48 -5.20
CA PRO A 76 -12.05 3.39 -5.81
C PRO A 76 -11.18 2.32 -6.45
N LEU A 77 -10.11 2.71 -7.16
CA LEU A 77 -9.15 1.78 -7.76
C LEU A 77 -8.41 0.97 -6.70
N LEU A 78 -8.01 1.60 -5.60
CA LEU A 78 -7.37 0.93 -4.46
C LEU A 78 -8.27 -0.15 -3.86
N LEU A 79 -9.59 0.06 -3.84
CA LEU A 79 -10.54 -0.93 -3.31
C LEU A 79 -10.83 -2.06 -4.30
N LEU A 80 -10.91 -1.77 -5.60
CA LEU A 80 -11.27 -2.76 -6.64
C LEU A 80 -10.09 -3.62 -7.10
N LEU A 81 -8.94 -3.00 -7.36
CA LEU A 81 -7.81 -3.65 -8.03
C LEU A 81 -7.28 -4.89 -7.27
N PRO A 82 -7.08 -4.86 -5.95
CA PRO A 82 -6.62 -6.03 -5.19
C PRO A 82 -7.57 -7.22 -5.32
N VAL A 83 -8.88 -6.94 -5.29
CA VAL A 83 -9.91 -7.97 -5.33
C VAL A 83 -10.01 -8.58 -6.71
N LEU A 84 -10.06 -7.74 -7.77
CA LEU A 84 -10.11 -8.20 -9.16
C LEU A 84 -8.91 -9.07 -9.53
N VAL A 85 -7.70 -8.65 -9.12
CA VAL A 85 -6.47 -9.43 -9.33
C VAL A 85 -6.45 -10.70 -8.45
N GLY A 86 -7.07 -10.64 -7.27
CA GLY A 86 -7.12 -11.74 -6.32
C GLY A 86 -8.13 -12.84 -6.64
N LEU A 87 -9.20 -12.57 -7.41
CA LEU A 87 -10.26 -13.55 -7.72
C LEU A 87 -9.72 -14.89 -8.27
N PRO A 88 -8.85 -14.93 -9.31
CA PRO A 88 -8.34 -16.20 -9.82
C PRO A 88 -7.54 -16.98 -8.77
N ALA A 89 -6.75 -16.30 -7.94
CA ALA A 89 -5.99 -16.93 -6.87
C ALA A 89 -6.92 -17.51 -5.78
N ILE A 90 -7.92 -16.74 -5.35
CA ILE A 90 -8.94 -17.19 -4.37
C ILE A 90 -9.65 -18.45 -4.88
N ARG A 91 -10.09 -18.43 -6.15
CA ARG A 91 -10.73 -19.58 -6.77
C ARG A 91 -9.81 -20.80 -6.78
N ALA A 92 -8.56 -20.64 -7.22
CA ALA A 92 -7.59 -21.73 -7.26
C ALA A 92 -7.34 -22.35 -5.87
N PHE A 93 -7.27 -21.54 -4.80
CA PHE A 93 -7.16 -22.04 -3.43
C PHE A 93 -8.40 -22.81 -2.97
N HIS A 94 -9.59 -22.34 -3.35
CA HIS A 94 -10.84 -23.05 -3.06
C HIS A 94 -10.91 -24.38 -3.81
N ASP A 95 -10.59 -24.40 -5.09
CA ASP A 95 -10.55 -25.63 -5.91
C ASP A 95 -9.51 -26.62 -5.36
N ALA A 96 -8.32 -26.14 -4.94
CA ALA A 96 -7.28 -26.96 -4.30
C ALA A 96 -7.68 -27.52 -2.93
N CYS A 97 -8.63 -26.88 -2.25
CA CYS A 97 -9.22 -27.36 -1.01
C CYS A 97 -10.48 -28.22 -1.22
N GLU A 98 -10.74 -28.64 -2.48
CA GLU A 98 -11.91 -29.43 -2.89
C GLU A 98 -13.25 -28.70 -2.65
N LEU A 99 -13.24 -27.36 -2.67
CA LEU A 99 -14.43 -26.52 -2.54
C LEU A 99 -14.79 -25.94 -3.90
N SER A 100 -15.84 -26.46 -4.53
CA SER A 100 -16.31 -25.95 -5.81
C SER A 100 -16.93 -24.55 -5.67
N LEU A 101 -16.45 -23.60 -6.47
CA LEU A 101 -16.88 -22.21 -6.44
C LEU A 101 -17.23 -21.70 -7.85
N SER A 102 -18.45 -21.20 -8.04
CA SER A 102 -18.84 -20.53 -9.29
C SER A 102 -18.13 -19.17 -9.45
N TRP A 103 -17.77 -18.81 -10.69
CA TRP A 103 -17.15 -17.50 -10.99
C TRP A 103 -18.09 -16.36 -10.66
N SER A 104 -19.37 -16.48 -11.03
CA SER A 104 -20.37 -15.45 -10.79
C SER A 104 -20.59 -15.23 -9.29
N ARG A 105 -20.63 -16.32 -8.52
CA ARG A 105 -20.77 -16.27 -7.06
C ARG A 105 -19.58 -15.58 -6.40
N LEU A 106 -18.36 -15.96 -6.80
CA LEU A 106 -17.15 -15.33 -6.31
C LEU A 106 -17.11 -13.84 -6.64
N ALA A 107 -17.43 -13.47 -7.88
CA ALA A 107 -17.45 -12.08 -8.33
C ALA A 107 -18.52 -11.26 -7.59
N LEU A 108 -19.72 -11.80 -7.38
CA LEU A 108 -20.79 -11.14 -6.63
C LEU A 108 -20.40 -10.97 -5.15
N ALA A 109 -19.90 -12.02 -4.51
CA ALA A 109 -19.42 -11.97 -3.13
C ALA A 109 -18.30 -10.92 -2.94
N ALA A 110 -17.37 -10.85 -3.90
CA ALA A 110 -16.32 -9.86 -3.96
C ALA A 110 -16.88 -8.44 -4.10
N LEU A 111 -17.80 -8.20 -5.04
CA LEU A 111 -18.43 -6.88 -5.23
C LEU A 111 -19.21 -6.45 -3.99
N LEU A 112 -19.92 -7.36 -3.31
CA LEU A 112 -20.60 -7.08 -2.06
C LEU A 112 -19.63 -6.67 -0.95
N ALA A 113 -18.53 -7.40 -0.80
CA ALA A 113 -17.49 -7.09 0.17
C ALA A 113 -16.85 -5.71 -0.07
N VAL A 114 -16.51 -5.39 -1.33
CA VAL A 114 -15.90 -4.12 -1.70
C VAL A 114 -16.91 -2.96 -1.57
N ALA A 115 -18.16 -3.15 -2.00
CA ALA A 115 -19.21 -2.16 -1.85
C ALA A 115 -19.47 -1.85 -0.37
N ARG A 116 -19.52 -2.88 0.50
CA ARG A 116 -19.69 -2.68 1.94
C ARG A 116 -18.53 -1.88 2.53
N THR A 117 -17.31 -2.21 2.14
CA THR A 117 -16.09 -1.46 2.52
C THR A 117 -16.18 0.00 2.10
N ALA A 118 -16.61 0.27 0.87
CA ALA A 118 -16.73 1.63 0.33
C ALA A 118 -17.81 2.46 1.02
N VAL A 119 -18.97 1.86 1.34
CA VAL A 119 -20.03 2.54 2.11
C VAL A 119 -19.55 2.89 3.52
N LEU A 120 -18.87 1.95 4.19
CA LEU A 120 -18.31 2.19 5.53
C LEU A 120 -17.19 3.24 5.49
N ALA A 121 -16.35 3.22 4.45
CA ALA A 121 -15.35 4.25 4.19
C ALA A 121 -15.97 5.64 4.02
N ALA A 122 -17.07 5.76 3.29
CA ALA A 122 -17.80 7.02 3.16
C ALA A 122 -18.39 7.47 4.51
N ALA A 123 -18.88 6.53 5.33
CA ALA A 123 -19.42 6.84 6.65
C ALA A 123 -18.35 7.33 7.64
N VAL A 124 -17.11 6.83 7.55
CA VAL A 124 -16.00 7.28 8.42
C VAL A 124 -15.32 8.56 7.90
N ALA A 125 -15.50 8.90 6.62
CA ALA A 125 -14.92 10.06 5.97
C ALA A 125 -15.07 11.39 6.75
N PRO A 126 -16.25 11.79 7.30
CA PRO A 126 -16.36 13.03 8.06
C PRO A 126 -15.50 13.05 9.33
N ILE A 127 -15.34 11.92 10.01
CA ILE A 127 -14.49 11.80 11.21
C ILE A 127 -13.03 11.99 10.81
N LEU A 128 -12.60 11.35 9.73
CA LEU A 128 -11.25 11.51 9.20
C LEU A 128 -10.99 12.95 8.74
N TRP A 129 -11.97 13.59 8.10
CA TRP A 129 -11.86 14.99 7.68
C TRP A 129 -11.65 15.94 8.86
N LEU A 130 -12.40 15.75 9.97
CA LEU A 130 -12.20 16.52 11.20
C LEU A 130 -10.78 16.35 11.76
N TYR A 131 -10.28 15.12 11.77
CA TYR A 131 -8.91 14.84 12.20
C TYR A 131 -7.86 15.53 11.30
N LEU A 132 -8.00 15.43 9.98
CA LEU A 132 -7.07 16.07 9.03
C LEU A 132 -7.10 17.60 9.11
N SER A 133 -8.25 18.19 9.48
CA SER A 133 -8.40 19.64 9.68
C SER A 133 -7.61 20.17 10.90
N MET A 134 -7.17 19.28 11.80
CA MET A 134 -6.27 19.62 12.91
C MET A 134 -4.80 19.71 12.49
N HIS A 135 -4.51 19.60 11.18
CA HIS A 135 -3.17 19.67 10.60
C HIS A 135 -2.15 18.69 11.23
N PRO A 136 -2.48 17.38 11.31
CA PRO A 136 -1.56 16.39 11.87
C PRO A 136 -0.28 16.27 11.02
N GLY A 137 0.79 15.75 11.63
CA GLY A 137 2.01 15.43 10.90
C GLY A 137 1.74 14.45 9.76
N TYR A 138 2.61 14.45 8.74
CA TYR A 138 2.45 13.58 7.56
C TYR A 138 2.33 12.10 7.93
N HIS A 139 3.16 11.64 8.87
CA HIS A 139 3.15 10.25 9.31
C HIS A 139 1.85 9.90 10.03
N ASP A 140 1.35 10.81 10.87
CA ASP A 140 0.10 10.62 11.61
C ASP A 140 -1.11 10.59 10.66
N ALA A 141 -1.12 11.47 9.64
CA ALA A 141 -2.15 11.45 8.59
C ALA A 141 -2.17 10.14 7.79
N VAL A 142 -0.98 9.61 7.45
CA VAL A 142 -0.86 8.32 6.75
C VAL A 142 -1.30 7.16 7.64
N LEU A 143 -0.95 7.17 8.93
CA LEU A 143 -1.39 6.16 9.89
C LEU A 143 -2.91 6.21 10.12
N ALA A 144 -3.50 7.40 10.22
CA ALA A 144 -4.94 7.57 10.35
C ALA A 144 -5.69 7.03 9.13
N MET A 145 -5.17 7.30 7.92
CA MET A 145 -5.68 6.71 6.68
C MET A 145 -5.61 5.18 6.71
N ALA A 146 -4.44 4.61 7.06
CA ALA A 146 -4.26 3.17 7.13
C ALA A 146 -5.19 2.52 8.17
N ALA A 147 -5.35 3.15 9.34
CA ALA A 147 -6.26 2.71 10.39
C ALA A 147 -7.72 2.75 9.93
N CYS A 148 -8.14 3.81 9.22
CA CYS A 148 -9.48 3.89 8.64
C CYS A 148 -9.71 2.77 7.63
N LEU A 149 -8.77 2.52 6.71
CA LEU A 149 -8.88 1.43 5.74
C LEU A 149 -8.95 0.06 6.42
N ALA A 150 -8.13 -0.18 7.45
CA ALA A 150 -8.16 -1.41 8.22
C ALA A 150 -9.52 -1.61 8.92
N LEU A 151 -10.02 -0.56 9.58
CA LEU A 151 -11.29 -0.57 10.30
C LEU A 151 -12.48 -0.90 9.36
N VAL A 152 -12.57 -0.24 8.21
CA VAL A 152 -13.69 -0.43 7.27
C VAL A 152 -13.53 -1.68 6.41
N GLY A 153 -12.30 -2.16 6.22
CA GLY A 153 -11.98 -3.39 5.49
C GLY A 153 -12.37 -4.66 6.22
N VAL A 154 -12.33 -4.67 7.56
CA VAL A 154 -12.67 -5.87 8.36
C VAL A 154 -14.12 -6.35 8.11
N PRO A 155 -15.17 -5.52 8.18
CA PRO A 155 -16.53 -5.95 7.85
C PRO A 155 -16.71 -6.38 6.39
N GLY A 156 -15.99 -5.76 5.45
CA GLY A 156 -15.99 -6.17 4.04
C GLY A 156 -15.39 -7.56 3.86
N LEU A 157 -14.22 -7.80 4.45
CA LEU A 157 -13.57 -9.10 4.43
C LEU A 157 -14.42 -10.18 5.10
N TRP A 158 -15.06 -9.85 6.23
CA TRP A 158 -16.02 -10.73 6.89
C TRP A 158 -17.22 -11.09 6.01
N THR A 159 -17.69 -10.13 5.21
CA THR A 159 -18.76 -10.37 4.22
C THR A 159 -18.32 -11.38 3.19
N LEU A 160 -17.11 -11.23 2.65
CA LEU A 160 -16.55 -12.17 1.68
C LEU A 160 -16.46 -13.58 2.25
N THR A 161 -15.87 -13.75 3.44
CA THR A 161 -15.65 -15.07 4.04
C THR A 161 -16.95 -15.78 4.43
N ARG A 162 -18.02 -15.03 4.74
CA ARG A 162 -19.37 -15.59 4.96
C ARG A 162 -20.13 -15.90 3.68
N SER A 163 -19.82 -15.21 2.59
CA SER A 163 -20.47 -15.38 1.29
C SER A 163 -19.95 -16.60 0.51
N LEU A 164 -18.76 -17.08 0.86
CA LEU A 164 -18.15 -18.27 0.26
C LEU A 164 -18.84 -19.56 0.77
N PRO A 165 -18.85 -20.64 -0.03
CA PRO A 165 -19.52 -21.89 0.29
C PRO A 165 -19.15 -22.43 1.67
N SER A 166 -20.17 -22.89 2.40
CA SER A 166 -20.00 -23.59 3.67
C SER A 166 -19.91 -25.10 3.44
N GLY A 167 -18.80 -25.73 3.84
CA GLY A 167 -18.63 -27.18 3.79
C GLY A 167 -17.14 -27.56 3.68
N GLY A 168 -16.78 -28.80 4.02
CA GLY A 168 -15.44 -29.34 3.84
C GLY A 168 -14.45 -29.09 5.00
N ARG A 169 -13.59 -30.08 5.27
CA ARG A 169 -12.59 -30.06 6.34
C ARG A 169 -11.52 -28.97 6.14
N ASN A 170 -11.23 -28.61 4.89
CA ASN A 170 -10.18 -27.67 4.52
C ASN A 170 -10.66 -26.22 4.36
N ARG A 171 -11.92 -25.91 4.66
CA ARG A 171 -12.48 -24.56 4.61
C ARG A 171 -11.67 -23.48 5.34
N PRO A 172 -11.24 -23.66 6.61
CA PRO A 172 -10.51 -22.60 7.30
C PRO A 172 -9.20 -22.27 6.58
N LEU A 173 -8.55 -23.27 5.97
CA LEU A 173 -7.33 -23.08 5.19
C LEU A 173 -7.59 -22.23 3.94
N ALA A 174 -8.61 -22.55 3.14
CA ALA A 174 -9.00 -21.76 1.96
C ALA A 174 -9.38 -20.31 2.32
N THR A 175 -10.06 -20.14 3.46
CA THR A 175 -10.47 -18.82 3.95
C THR A 175 -9.25 -17.99 4.36
N VAL A 176 -8.33 -18.57 5.15
CA VAL A 176 -7.09 -17.90 5.57
C VAL A 176 -6.22 -17.57 4.36
N ALA A 177 -6.10 -18.48 3.39
CA ALA A 177 -5.37 -18.24 2.15
C ALA A 177 -5.97 -17.06 1.37
N SER A 178 -7.30 -17.01 1.24
CA SER A 178 -8.00 -15.91 0.57
C SER A 178 -7.76 -14.57 1.25
N VAL A 179 -7.82 -14.53 2.59
CA VAL A 179 -7.51 -13.33 3.38
C VAL A 179 -6.06 -12.90 3.18
N ALA A 180 -5.11 -13.85 3.21
CA ALA A 180 -3.70 -13.57 3.03
C ALA A 180 -3.40 -13.01 1.63
N VAL A 181 -3.95 -13.62 0.57
CA VAL A 181 -3.84 -13.14 -0.81
C VAL A 181 -4.35 -11.71 -0.92
N LEU A 182 -5.55 -11.43 -0.42
CA LEU A 182 -6.13 -10.09 -0.47
C LEU A 182 -5.33 -9.07 0.33
N GLY A 183 -4.83 -9.46 1.52
CA GLY A 183 -3.97 -8.60 2.33
C GLY A 183 -2.69 -8.20 1.61
N VAL A 184 -2.00 -9.16 0.97
CA VAL A 184 -0.79 -8.91 0.19
C VAL A 184 -1.09 -8.03 -1.03
N LEU A 185 -2.15 -8.33 -1.79
CA LEU A 185 -2.52 -7.54 -2.96
C LEU A 185 -2.98 -6.13 -2.60
N LEU A 186 -3.65 -5.95 -1.47
CA LEU A 186 -4.05 -4.64 -0.96
C LEU A 186 -2.84 -3.82 -0.55
N ALA A 187 -1.90 -4.42 0.18
CA ALA A 187 -0.64 -3.77 0.54
C ALA A 187 0.15 -3.35 -0.70
N GLN A 188 0.25 -4.23 -1.71
CA GLN A 188 0.94 -3.95 -2.97
C GLN A 188 0.25 -2.85 -3.78
N SER A 189 -1.08 -2.89 -3.88
CA SER A 189 -1.85 -1.86 -4.59
C SER A 189 -1.75 -0.51 -3.87
N GLY A 190 -1.78 -0.51 -2.54
CA GLY A 190 -1.50 0.67 -1.73
C GLY A 190 -0.12 1.25 -2.00
N TRP A 191 0.90 0.40 -2.17
CA TRP A 191 2.26 0.85 -2.49
C TRP A 191 2.35 1.47 -3.90
N LEU A 192 1.72 0.84 -4.89
CA LEU A 192 1.72 1.24 -6.30
C LEU A 192 0.96 2.55 -6.55
N LEU A 193 -0.18 2.74 -5.88
CA LEU A 193 -1.04 3.92 -6.11
C LEU A 193 -0.63 5.14 -5.27
N ARG A 194 0.34 4.99 -4.35
CA ARG A 194 0.91 6.14 -3.64
C ARG A 194 1.45 7.17 -4.63
N PRO A 195 1.33 8.48 -4.32
CA PRO A 195 0.82 9.04 -3.06
C PRO A 195 -0.70 9.30 -3.06
N PHE A 196 -1.38 8.88 -1.98
CA PHE A 196 -2.76 9.28 -1.66
C PHE A 196 -2.78 10.56 -0.83
N VAL A 197 -1.83 10.64 0.12
CA VAL A 197 -1.48 11.81 0.89
C VAL A 197 -0.10 12.25 0.39
N VAL A 198 0.01 13.46 -0.20
CA VAL A 198 1.30 13.98 -0.68
C VAL A 198 1.90 14.93 0.36
N ARG A 199 3.23 14.88 0.52
CA ARG A 199 3.97 15.84 1.34
C ARG A 199 3.74 17.28 0.80
N PRO A 200 3.52 18.28 1.67
CA PRO A 200 3.24 19.66 1.25
C PRO A 200 4.30 20.27 0.30
N ARG A 201 5.55 19.80 0.33
CA ARG A 201 6.68 20.32 -0.48
C ARG A 201 7.07 19.47 -1.70
N ALA A 202 6.35 18.38 -2.02
CA ALA A 202 6.69 17.51 -3.15
C ALA A 202 5.87 17.84 -4.41
N GLU A 203 6.39 17.60 -5.61
CA GLU A 203 5.61 17.75 -6.85
C GLU A 203 4.43 16.76 -6.87
N ILE A 204 3.29 17.20 -7.43
CA ILE A 204 2.09 16.37 -7.54
C ILE A 204 2.27 15.44 -8.75
N SER A 205 2.67 14.20 -8.52
CA SER A 205 2.70 13.16 -9.56
C SER A 205 1.52 12.20 -9.44
N PHE A 206 0.83 11.97 -10.56
CA PHE A 206 -0.33 11.05 -10.61
C PHE A 206 0.09 9.59 -10.47
N LEU A 207 1.22 9.19 -11.06
CA LEU A 207 1.79 7.84 -10.97
C LEU A 207 3.30 7.95 -10.73
N ARG A 208 3.83 7.21 -9.75
CA ARG A 208 5.29 7.12 -9.58
C ARG A 208 5.90 6.29 -10.72
N PRO A 209 7.10 6.60 -11.23
CA PRO A 209 7.87 5.68 -12.06
C PRO A 209 7.99 4.31 -11.35
N ILE A 210 7.68 3.22 -12.06
CA ILE A 210 7.75 1.85 -11.52
C ILE A 210 9.23 1.49 -11.36
N GLU A 211 9.79 1.76 -10.18
CA GLU A 211 11.22 1.54 -9.89
C GLU A 211 11.50 0.18 -9.21
N ALA A 212 10.50 -0.48 -8.60
CA ALA A 212 10.66 -1.83 -8.01
C ALA A 212 9.30 -2.51 -7.75
N ASN A 213 9.25 -3.85 -7.69
CA ASN A 213 8.08 -4.59 -7.21
C ASN A 213 8.35 -5.15 -5.79
N VAL A 214 7.32 -5.31 -4.94
CA VAL A 214 7.53 -5.77 -3.55
C VAL A 214 8.23 -7.13 -3.47
N PHE A 215 8.06 -7.95 -4.49
CA PHE A 215 8.74 -9.24 -4.62
C PHE A 215 10.26 -9.09 -4.87
N SER A 216 10.71 -8.09 -5.65
CA SER A 216 12.14 -7.82 -5.82
C SER A 216 12.76 -7.31 -4.52
N SER A 217 12.02 -6.49 -3.76
CA SER A 217 12.47 -6.03 -2.44
C SER A 217 12.57 -7.17 -1.42
N LEU A 218 11.57 -8.06 -1.35
CA LEU A 218 11.61 -9.24 -0.47
C LEU A 218 12.68 -10.25 -0.89
N ALA A 219 12.84 -10.50 -2.19
CA ALA A 219 13.90 -11.36 -2.71
C ALA A 219 15.29 -10.76 -2.44
N SER A 220 15.46 -9.44 -2.61
CA SER A 220 16.72 -8.76 -2.27
C SER A 220 17.00 -8.78 -0.78
N THR A 221 16.00 -8.55 0.08
CA THR A 221 16.18 -8.63 1.53
C THR A 221 16.51 -10.05 1.98
N GLY A 222 15.91 -11.08 1.36
CA GLY A 222 16.24 -12.48 1.60
C GLY A 222 17.65 -12.85 1.11
N ALA A 223 18.13 -12.27 0.02
CA ALA A 223 19.50 -12.44 -0.48
C ALA A 223 20.55 -11.70 0.38
N SER A 224 20.22 -10.48 0.83
CA SER A 224 21.07 -9.68 1.73
C SER A 224 21.16 -10.27 3.14
N ALA A 225 20.07 -10.87 3.65
CA ALA A 225 20.11 -11.63 4.90
C ALA A 225 21.01 -12.88 4.83
N LYS A 226 21.33 -13.35 3.62
CA LYS A 226 22.26 -14.45 3.35
C LYS A 226 23.67 -13.96 2.95
N GLY A 227 23.96 -12.67 3.12
CA GLY A 227 25.31 -12.11 2.95
C GLY A 227 25.76 -11.80 1.51
N HIS A 228 24.85 -11.85 0.52
CA HIS A 228 25.19 -11.51 -0.86
C HIS A 228 24.80 -10.05 -1.17
N TYR A 229 25.80 -9.19 -1.36
CA TYR A 229 25.64 -7.74 -1.64
C TYR A 229 25.99 -7.35 -3.09
N GLY A 230 26.17 -8.31 -4.01
CA GLY A 230 26.52 -8.01 -5.41
C GLY A 230 25.31 -7.72 -6.29
N GLY A 231 25.39 -6.70 -7.16
CA GLY A 231 24.39 -6.41 -8.20
C GLY A 231 23.33 -5.36 -7.87
N TRP A 232 23.67 -4.39 -7.00
CA TRP A 232 22.78 -3.28 -6.66
C TRP A 232 22.79 -2.18 -7.73
N ASP A 233 22.34 -2.53 -8.94
CA ASP A 233 21.91 -1.53 -9.92
C ASP A 233 20.38 -1.50 -9.90
N ALA A 234 19.82 -0.39 -9.41
CA ALA A 234 18.39 -0.08 -9.50
C ALA A 234 17.98 0.25 -10.95
N ARG A 235 18.34 -0.62 -11.91
CA ARG A 235 17.94 -0.55 -13.32
C ARG A 235 16.77 -1.50 -13.52
N GLY A 236 15.67 -0.96 -14.05
CA GLY A 236 14.34 -1.56 -14.06
C GLY A 236 14.29 -3.02 -14.49
N GLY A 237 14.15 -3.91 -13.50
CA GLY A 237 13.95 -5.35 -13.69
C GLY A 237 12.47 -5.71 -13.86
N GLY A 238 11.76 -5.05 -14.78
CA GLY A 238 10.43 -5.46 -15.21
C GLY A 238 10.49 -6.37 -16.44
N LEU A 239 9.53 -7.29 -16.60
CA LEU A 239 9.38 -8.16 -17.79
C LEU A 239 9.28 -7.39 -19.13
N PHE A 240 9.03 -6.07 -19.07
CA PHE A 240 8.94 -5.16 -20.22
C PHE A 240 10.01 -4.06 -20.22
N GLY A 241 11.09 -4.21 -19.45
CA GLY A 241 12.26 -3.33 -19.56
C GLY A 241 12.93 -3.50 -20.92
N ARG A 242 12.41 -2.84 -21.96
CA ARG A 242 13.20 -2.63 -23.17
C ARG A 242 14.38 -1.77 -22.77
N GLY A 243 15.57 -2.35 -22.81
CA GLY A 243 16.81 -1.61 -22.76
C GLY A 243 16.81 -0.62 -23.92
N GLN A 244 16.48 0.63 -23.62
CA GLN A 244 17.06 1.74 -24.37
C GLN A 244 18.44 1.91 -23.78
N SER A 245 19.42 1.28 -24.43
CA SER A 245 20.79 1.75 -24.43
C SER A 245 20.78 3.14 -25.06
N THR A 246 20.48 4.16 -24.28
CA THR A 246 21.00 5.49 -24.58
C THR A 246 22.48 5.36 -24.33
N GLU A 247 23.20 5.02 -25.39
CA GLU A 247 24.64 5.24 -25.50
C GLU A 247 24.82 6.73 -25.17
N VAL A 248 25.24 7.01 -23.94
CA VAL A 248 25.71 8.33 -23.58
C VAL A 248 27.02 8.45 -24.33
N GLU A 249 26.94 8.95 -25.57
CA GLU A 249 28.07 9.52 -26.27
C GLU A 249 28.62 10.59 -25.34
N VAL A 250 29.74 10.28 -24.68
CA VAL A 250 30.50 11.23 -23.89
C VAL A 250 31.08 12.20 -24.91
N HIS A 251 30.32 13.25 -25.22
CA HIS A 251 30.93 14.42 -25.80
C HIS A 251 31.81 15.03 -24.70
N ASP A 252 33.12 14.94 -24.90
CA ASP A 252 34.12 15.70 -24.17
C ASP A 252 33.68 17.17 -24.15
N PHE A 253 33.12 17.59 -23.02
CA PHE A 253 32.75 18.97 -22.80
C PHE A 253 34.03 19.71 -22.45
N GLU A 254 34.68 20.27 -23.47
CA GLU A 254 35.81 21.18 -23.31
C GLU A 254 35.31 22.39 -22.52
N VAL A 255 35.73 22.48 -21.25
CA VAL A 255 35.35 23.57 -20.34
C VAL A 255 36.00 24.85 -20.87
N PRO A 256 35.24 25.86 -21.34
CA PRO A 256 35.84 27.12 -21.73
C PRO A 256 36.39 27.79 -20.47
N ALA A 257 37.65 28.23 -20.53
CA ALA A 257 38.29 29.00 -19.47
C ALA A 257 37.44 30.25 -19.15
N LEU A 258 36.77 30.23 -18.00
CA LEU A 258 36.15 31.41 -17.42
C LEU A 258 37.27 32.33 -16.92
N GLU A 259 37.46 33.47 -17.57
CA GLU A 259 38.20 34.59 -16.98
C GLU A 259 37.46 35.02 -15.71
N VAL A 260 38.07 34.75 -14.57
CA VAL A 260 37.62 35.24 -13.26
C VAL A 260 38.15 36.66 -13.12
N PRO A 261 37.30 37.71 -13.04
CA PRO A 261 37.77 39.06 -12.77
C PRO A 261 38.29 39.16 -11.34
N ASP A 262 39.44 39.80 -11.16
CA ASP A 262 40.10 40.02 -9.87
C ASP A 262 39.16 40.73 -8.89
N PHE A 263 38.66 39.99 -7.89
CA PHE A 263 37.89 40.54 -6.78
C PHE A 263 38.84 40.76 -5.60
N GLU A 264 39.18 42.02 -5.35
CA GLU A 264 39.97 42.44 -4.19
C GLU A 264 39.11 42.32 -2.91
N ALA A 265 39.40 41.31 -2.09
CA ALA A 265 38.66 41.06 -0.86
C ALA A 265 39.01 42.09 0.24
N PRO A 266 38.04 42.68 0.95
CA PRO A 266 38.33 43.51 2.12
C PRO A 266 38.84 42.63 3.27
N ALA A 267 39.94 43.05 3.91
CA ALA A 267 40.55 42.36 5.03
C ALA A 267 39.55 42.22 6.20
N LEU A 268 39.17 40.98 6.50
CA LEU A 268 38.37 40.65 7.69
C LEU A 268 39.31 40.33 8.85
N ASP A 269 39.17 41.11 9.92
CA ASP A 269 39.87 40.96 11.20
C ASP A 269 39.49 39.63 11.87
N THR A 270 40.46 38.72 12.00
CA THR A 270 40.29 37.34 12.49
C THR A 270 40.23 37.22 14.02
N THR A 271 40.09 38.32 14.76
CA THR A 271 40.29 38.32 16.23
C THR A 271 39.02 38.10 17.07
N ALA A 272 37.86 37.80 16.48
CA ALA A 272 36.57 37.89 17.20
C ALA A 272 35.69 36.62 17.28
N LEU A 273 36.13 35.42 16.89
CA LEU A 273 35.27 34.22 16.89
C LEU A 273 36.00 32.94 17.35
N GLU A 274 36.49 32.93 18.58
CA GLU A 274 36.73 31.66 19.31
C GLU A 274 35.42 31.21 19.97
N LEU A 275 34.73 30.24 19.35
CA LEU A 275 33.68 29.45 20.00
C LEU A 275 34.33 28.20 20.64
N PRO A 276 34.07 27.89 21.93
CA PRO A 276 34.70 26.74 22.58
C PRO A 276 34.18 25.41 21.99
N LEU A 277 35.10 24.54 21.56
CA LEU A 277 34.78 23.17 21.15
C LEU A 277 34.33 22.32 22.36
N PRO A 278 33.28 21.49 22.23
CA PRO A 278 32.90 20.55 23.29
C PRO A 278 33.96 19.46 23.46
N GLN A 279 34.44 19.26 24.70
CA GLN A 279 35.45 18.26 25.02
C GLN A 279 34.91 16.83 24.84
N ALA A 280 35.70 15.99 24.16
CA ALA A 280 35.43 14.56 24.03
C ALA A 280 35.59 13.83 25.39
N PRO A 281 34.76 12.82 25.70
CA PRO A 281 34.88 12.06 26.94
C PRO A 281 36.15 11.20 26.97
N GLN A 282 36.93 11.33 28.04
CA GLN A 282 38.13 10.55 28.33
C GLN A 282 37.79 9.06 28.58
N PRO A 283 38.52 8.09 27.98
CA PRO A 283 38.35 6.68 28.31
C PRO A 283 39.00 6.35 29.68
N PRO A 284 38.45 5.38 30.44
CA PRO A 284 38.94 5.06 31.79
C PRO A 284 40.33 4.43 31.77
N ALA A 285 41.17 4.86 32.73
CA ALA A 285 42.53 4.39 32.93
C ALA A 285 42.58 2.88 33.29
N VAL A 286 43.23 2.09 32.44
CA VAL A 286 43.56 0.70 32.73
C VAL A 286 44.92 0.67 33.43
N THR A 287 44.90 0.45 34.75
CA THR A 287 46.08 0.25 35.57
C THR A 287 46.73 -1.10 35.21
N ARG A 288 47.84 -1.07 34.47
CA ARG A 288 48.75 -2.21 34.29
C ARG A 288 49.55 -2.40 35.59
N GLN A 289 49.19 -3.38 36.41
CA GLN A 289 50.13 -3.91 37.40
C GLN A 289 51.06 -4.92 36.73
N LEU A 290 52.36 -4.64 36.86
CA LEU A 290 53.47 -5.51 36.52
C LEU A 290 53.71 -6.44 37.71
N GLU A 291 53.45 -7.73 37.55
CA GLU A 291 54.01 -8.77 38.43
C GLU A 291 55.32 -9.28 37.82
N HIS A 292 56.39 -8.98 38.55
CA HIS A 292 57.74 -9.50 38.38
C HIS A 292 57.75 -10.92 38.96
N THR A 293 58.14 -11.93 38.19
CA THR A 293 58.57 -13.22 38.75
C THR A 293 59.82 -13.66 38.03
N ASP A 294 60.90 -13.66 38.80
CA ASP A 294 62.23 -14.16 38.47
C ASP A 294 62.21 -15.65 38.10
N ALA A 295 63.01 -16.02 37.09
CA ALA A 295 63.53 -17.37 36.95
C ALA A 295 64.95 -17.31 36.32
N GLU A 296 65.92 -17.61 37.17
CA GLU A 296 67.37 -17.76 36.99
C GLU A 296 67.76 -18.77 35.86
N PRO A 297 68.95 -18.64 35.23
CA PRO A 297 69.41 -19.57 34.20
C PRO A 297 70.17 -20.77 34.79
N ARG A 298 69.85 -21.98 34.34
CA ARG A 298 70.68 -23.18 34.60
C ARG A 298 71.87 -23.23 33.65
N ARG A 299 73.06 -23.43 34.23
CA ARG A 299 74.15 -24.22 33.63
C ARG A 299 73.92 -25.69 33.94
#